data_AF-A0A173DZ56-F1
#
_entry.id   AF-A0A173DZ56-F1
#
_cell.length_a   1.000
_cell.length_b   1.000
_cell.length_c   1.000
_cell.angle_alpha   90.00
_cell.angle_beta   90.00
_cell.angle_gamma   90.00
#
_symmetry.space_group_name_H-M   'P 1'
#
loop_
_entity.id
_entity.type
_entity.pdbx_description
1 polymer ?
#
loop_
_entity_poly.entity_id
_entity_poly.type
_entity_poly.pdbx_seq_one_letter_code
_entity_poly.pdbx_strand_id
1 'polypeptide(L)'
;MTAQKKTRWLWQALALSIALNIVFLLLFYTTIFRKDIYKLQLFSGPLVAKSYHVQKIPEDFLNYLSESSLEDLYCLLDEDRLLYGRPIKVWALSVAMHTYNVDIASVLPHPITFTELRSEDKTWLLPNLDQTDYRCIRQYLSCQRYPFTSQGLFSILARSIDCEQVDEECLYHFCLTEEFLYLRTLLCGAEEQVATVATLARMVIRHGEHVFFSLCDQQSRSSFISDQQRRKVLCTYIELGEPLAALLLLVHDEDWVIHEFSDDALQSFVSLLPSGSSYSENFVSRLLASPRGHLFHYPKEVIDQEDKQMEEREYVIQEGDSLWLIARRFGVTIEAIMRENHMNHHRLLPGKRLKLPPKSW
;
A
#
# COMPACT_ATOMS: atom_id res chain seq x y z
N MET A 1 28.45 43.90 -62.42
CA MET A 1 27.11 43.27 -62.28
C MET A 1 27.06 42.04 -61.35
N THR A 2 28.14 41.67 -60.65
CA THR A 2 28.22 40.45 -59.83
C THR A 2 27.89 40.67 -58.34
N ALA A 3 28.19 41.84 -57.77
CA ALA A 3 27.96 42.13 -56.35
C ALA A 3 26.46 42.30 -55.98
N GLN A 4 25.67 42.99 -56.81
CA GLN A 4 24.23 43.22 -56.59
C GLN A 4 23.38 41.93 -56.63
N LYS A 5 23.79 40.92 -57.42
CA LYS A 5 23.12 39.61 -57.42
C LYS A 5 23.41 38.84 -56.12
N LYS A 6 24.63 38.95 -55.60
CA LYS A 6 25.06 38.29 -54.36
C LYS A 6 24.35 38.87 -53.13
N THR A 7 24.16 40.18 -53.08
CA THR A 7 23.43 40.85 -51.98
C THR A 7 21.94 40.52 -52.00
N ARG A 8 21.30 40.45 -53.18
CA ARG A 8 19.90 40.04 -53.31
C ARG A 8 19.68 38.59 -52.85
N TRP A 9 20.59 37.69 -53.18
CA TRP A 9 20.52 36.29 -52.74
C TRP A 9 20.65 36.15 -51.22
N LEU A 10 21.57 36.90 -50.59
CA LEU A 10 21.72 36.93 -49.13
C LEU A 10 20.45 37.44 -48.41
N TRP A 11 19.81 38.49 -48.95
CA TRP A 11 18.54 39.00 -48.41
C TRP A 11 17.41 37.99 -48.53
N GLN A 12 17.33 37.25 -49.65
CA GLN A 12 16.33 36.19 -49.83
C GLN A 12 16.56 35.02 -48.86
N ALA A 13 17.82 34.62 -48.65
CA ALA A 13 18.17 33.57 -47.68
C ALA A 13 17.84 34.00 -46.24
N LEU A 14 18.10 35.26 -45.89
CA LEU A 14 17.79 35.81 -44.57
C LEU A 14 16.27 35.89 -44.33
N ALA A 15 15.51 36.36 -45.32
CA ALA A 15 14.05 36.40 -45.25
C ALA A 15 13.44 34.99 -45.09
N LEU A 16 13.98 34.00 -45.83
CA LEU A 16 13.55 32.61 -45.73
C LEU A 16 13.84 32.02 -44.35
N SER A 17 15.02 32.30 -43.78
CA SER A 17 15.40 31.85 -42.43
C SER A 17 14.50 32.44 -41.35
N ILE A 18 14.18 33.73 -41.44
CA ILE A 18 13.26 34.39 -40.51
C ILE A 18 11.86 33.77 -40.61
N ALA A 19 11.35 33.56 -41.83
CA ALA A 19 10.05 32.94 -42.02
C ALA A 19 10.00 31.51 -41.44
N LEU A 20 11.06 30.73 -41.67
CA LEU A 20 11.18 29.37 -41.14
C LEU A 20 11.20 29.36 -39.61
N ASN A 21 11.94 30.28 -38.98
CA ASN A 21 11.97 30.41 -37.52
C ASN A 21 10.62 30.83 -36.93
N ILE A 22 9.87 31.72 -37.58
CA ILE A 22 8.51 32.08 -37.16
C ILE A 22 7.60 30.86 -37.23
N VAL A 23 7.69 30.05 -38.30
CA VAL A 23 6.91 28.81 -38.43
C VAL A 23 7.30 27.80 -37.35
N PHE A 24 8.59 27.62 -37.07
CA PHE A 24 9.04 26.74 -35.99
C PHE A 24 8.59 27.22 -34.61
N LEU A 25 8.60 28.54 -34.36
CA LEU A 25 8.12 29.12 -33.10
C LEU A 25 6.60 28.93 -32.97
N LEU A 26 5.84 29.08 -34.06
CA LEU A 26 4.42 28.76 -34.10
C LEU A 26 4.16 27.26 -33.85
N LEU A 27 4.92 26.37 -34.49
CA LEU A 27 4.80 24.92 -34.27
C LEU A 27 5.13 24.57 -32.81
N PHE A 28 6.23 25.10 -32.27
CA PHE A 28 6.63 24.93 -30.86
C PHE A 28 5.58 25.47 -29.89
N TYR A 29 5.00 26.64 -30.17
CA TYR A 29 3.89 27.18 -29.40
C TYR A 29 2.67 26.26 -29.46
N THR A 30 2.32 25.75 -30.64
CA THR A 30 1.19 24.81 -30.79
C THR A 30 1.46 23.40 -30.26
N THR A 31 2.70 22.97 -30.05
CA THR A 31 2.98 21.66 -29.45
C THR A 31 3.08 21.73 -27.93
N ILE A 32 3.64 22.82 -27.39
CA ILE A 32 3.77 23.01 -25.94
C ILE A 32 2.47 23.51 -25.32
N PHE A 33 1.87 24.58 -25.86
CA PHE A 33 0.69 25.19 -25.24
C PHE A 33 -0.63 24.47 -25.56
N ARG A 34 -0.66 23.60 -26.57
CA ARG A 34 -1.87 22.81 -26.90
C ARG A 34 -2.16 21.70 -25.89
N LYS A 35 -1.22 21.36 -25.00
CA LYS A 35 -1.49 20.45 -23.88
C LYS A 35 -2.27 21.10 -22.73
N ASP A 36 -2.24 22.43 -22.61
CA ASP A 36 -2.83 23.14 -21.46
C ASP A 36 -4.07 23.99 -21.80
N ILE A 37 -4.31 24.32 -23.08
CA ILE A 37 -5.48 25.15 -23.45
C ILE A 37 -6.82 24.39 -23.29
N TYR A 38 -6.83 23.05 -23.36
CA TYR A 38 -8.04 22.27 -23.10
C TYR A 38 -8.34 22.09 -21.60
N LYS A 39 -7.49 22.60 -20.69
CA LYS A 39 -7.75 22.64 -19.24
C LYS A 39 -8.42 23.94 -18.77
N LEU A 40 -8.74 24.86 -19.67
CA LEU A 40 -9.55 26.04 -19.36
C LEU A 40 -11.01 25.82 -19.76
N GLN A 41 -11.66 24.81 -19.18
CA GLN A 41 -13.10 24.91 -18.91
C GLN A 41 -13.28 25.89 -17.74
N LEU A 42 -13.11 27.19 -18.03
CA LEU A 42 -13.48 28.25 -17.12
C LEU A 42 -15.01 28.36 -17.16
N PHE A 43 -15.66 27.62 -16.26
CA PHE A 43 -17.07 27.74 -15.85
C PHE A 43 -18.12 27.81 -16.97
N SER A 44 -18.63 26.65 -17.39
CA SER A 44 -19.97 26.54 -18.00
C SER A 44 -21.01 26.08 -16.97
N GLY A 45 -20.97 26.66 -15.77
CA GLY A 45 -22.05 26.56 -14.79
C GLY A 45 -22.87 27.87 -14.80
N PRO A 46 -24.16 27.85 -14.43
CA PRO A 46 -24.88 29.10 -14.22
C PRO A 46 -24.09 29.97 -13.23
N LEU A 47 -23.99 31.27 -13.51
CA LEU A 47 -23.44 32.25 -12.57
C LEU A 47 -24.21 32.16 -11.25
N VAL A 48 -23.68 31.41 -10.28
CA VAL A 48 -24.20 31.40 -8.91
C VAL A 48 -23.77 32.73 -8.31
N ALA A 49 -24.70 33.67 -8.23
CA ALA A 49 -24.52 34.86 -7.43
C ALA A 49 -24.08 34.44 -6.02
N LYS A 50 -22.97 35.01 -5.52
CA LYS A 50 -22.59 34.94 -4.10
C LYS A 50 -23.62 35.71 -3.27
N SER A 51 -24.85 35.21 -3.16
CA SER A 51 -25.71 35.54 -2.03
C SER A 51 -25.31 34.62 -0.88
N TYR A 52 -24.24 35.00 -0.18
CA TYR A 52 -23.96 34.46 1.15
C TYR A 52 -25.05 34.98 2.09
N HIS A 53 -26.23 34.35 2.08
CA HIS A 53 -27.02 34.30 3.29
C HIS A 53 -26.34 33.26 4.18
N VAL A 54 -25.52 33.75 5.13
CA VAL A 54 -25.08 32.95 6.27
C VAL A 54 -26.33 32.63 7.07
N GLN A 55 -27.02 31.57 6.68
CA GLN A 55 -28.09 31.02 7.48
C GLN A 55 -27.40 30.33 8.66
N LYS A 56 -27.56 30.88 9.86
CA LYS A 56 -27.11 30.22 11.08
C LYS A 56 -27.90 28.92 11.23
N ILE A 57 -27.27 27.82 10.88
CA ILE A 57 -27.76 26.48 11.18
C ILE A 57 -27.49 26.25 12.67
N PRO A 58 -28.44 25.75 13.46
CA PRO A 58 -28.18 25.36 14.84
C PRO A 58 -27.00 24.38 14.88
N GLU A 59 -26.01 24.64 15.74
CA GLU A 59 -24.79 23.82 15.80
C GLU A 59 -25.09 22.33 16.05
N ASP A 60 -26.20 22.06 16.74
CA ASP A 60 -26.61 20.70 17.12
C ASP A 60 -27.28 19.90 16.00
N PHE A 61 -27.74 20.53 14.91
CA PHE A 61 -28.55 19.84 13.90
C PHE A 61 -27.78 18.70 13.20
N LEU A 62 -26.56 19.00 12.74
CA LEU A 62 -25.71 18.01 12.10
C LEU A 62 -25.18 16.96 13.08
N ASN A 63 -24.96 17.36 14.34
CA ASN A 63 -24.59 16.41 15.39
C ASN A 63 -25.74 15.41 15.63
N TYR A 64 -26.98 15.88 15.74
CA TYR A 64 -28.16 15.00 15.87
C TYR A 64 -28.32 14.06 14.68
N LEU A 65 -28.17 14.56 13.44
CA LEU A 65 -28.22 13.71 12.26
C LEU A 65 -27.09 12.68 12.24
N SER A 66 -25.90 13.02 12.75
CA SER A 66 -24.77 12.08 12.83
C SER A 66 -24.97 10.93 13.82
N GLU A 67 -25.89 11.06 14.76
CA GLU A 67 -26.29 9.98 15.68
C GLU A 67 -27.28 8.99 15.03
N SER A 68 -27.84 9.32 13.86
CA SER A 68 -28.78 8.45 13.14
C SER A 68 -28.06 7.28 12.49
N SER A 69 -28.76 6.14 12.36
CA SER A 69 -28.22 4.96 11.67
C SER A 69 -28.01 5.22 10.17
N LEU A 70 -27.14 4.43 9.54
CA LEU A 70 -26.89 4.53 8.10
C LEU A 70 -28.18 4.31 7.30
N GLU A 71 -29.00 3.34 7.71
CA GLU A 71 -30.29 3.03 7.10
C GLU A 71 -31.25 4.22 7.16
N ASP A 72 -31.33 4.89 8.31
CA ASP A 72 -32.18 6.08 8.47
C ASP A 72 -31.73 7.21 7.54
N LEU A 73 -30.42 7.44 7.44
CA LEU A 73 -29.85 8.43 6.52
C LEU A 73 -30.19 8.10 5.06
N TYR A 74 -30.19 6.83 4.68
CA TYR A 74 -30.56 6.39 3.34
C TYR A 74 -32.06 6.58 3.04
N CYS A 75 -32.93 6.40 4.03
CA CYS A 75 -34.35 6.73 3.88
C CYS A 75 -34.58 8.23 3.60
N LEU A 76 -33.77 9.10 4.18
CA LEU A 76 -33.86 10.56 3.94
C LEU A 76 -33.44 10.98 2.53
N LEU A 77 -32.79 10.10 1.75
CA LEU A 77 -32.38 10.42 0.37
C LEU A 77 -33.58 10.57 -0.59
N ASP A 78 -34.72 9.96 -0.25
CA ASP A 78 -35.94 10.01 -1.05
C ASP A 78 -36.80 11.26 -0.71
N GLU A 79 -36.40 12.04 0.29
CA GLU A 79 -37.13 13.23 0.73
C GLU A 79 -36.61 14.55 0.11
N ASP A 80 -37.54 15.34 -0.45
CA ASP A 80 -37.27 16.70 -0.97
C ASP A 80 -37.60 17.82 0.02
N ARG A 81 -37.89 17.47 1.28
CA ARG A 81 -38.18 18.44 2.33
C ARG A 81 -37.01 19.39 2.52
N LEU A 82 -37.27 20.69 2.45
CA LEU A 82 -36.25 21.71 2.63
C LEU A 82 -36.00 21.97 4.12
N LEU A 83 -34.74 21.86 4.53
CA LEU A 83 -34.22 22.26 5.83
C LEU A 83 -33.10 23.29 5.61
N TYR A 84 -33.21 24.45 6.25
CA TYR A 84 -32.26 25.56 6.09
C TYR A 84 -31.97 25.90 4.62
N GLY A 85 -33.03 25.95 3.80
CA GLY A 85 -32.93 26.30 2.38
C GLY A 85 -32.35 25.22 1.47
N ARG A 86 -32.06 24.01 1.97
CA ARG A 86 -31.54 22.88 1.18
C ARG A 86 -32.34 21.60 1.42
N PRO A 87 -32.49 20.71 0.43
CA PRO A 87 -33.17 19.42 0.63
C PRO A 87 -32.49 18.57 1.72
N ILE A 88 -33.29 17.89 2.56
CA ILE A 88 -32.81 17.03 3.65
C ILE A 88 -31.83 15.95 3.19
N LYS A 89 -32.03 15.39 1.99
CA LYS A 89 -31.13 14.42 1.37
C LYS A 89 -29.69 14.91 1.21
N VAL A 90 -29.45 16.20 1.00
CA VAL A 90 -28.08 16.76 0.90
C VAL A 90 -27.37 16.64 2.25
N TRP A 91 -28.11 16.93 3.33
CA TRP A 91 -27.62 16.85 4.70
C TRP A 91 -27.38 15.40 5.10
N ALA A 92 -28.34 14.52 4.84
CA ALA A 92 -28.22 13.10 5.13
C ALA A 92 -27.02 12.47 4.40
N LEU A 93 -26.84 12.81 3.12
CA LEU A 93 -25.70 12.33 2.34
C LEU A 93 -24.37 12.87 2.85
N SER A 94 -24.30 14.15 3.22
CA SER A 94 -23.10 14.76 3.82
C SER A 94 -22.71 14.03 5.12
N VAL A 95 -23.68 13.74 5.99
CA VAL A 95 -23.45 12.98 7.22
C VAL A 95 -23.02 11.54 6.91
N ALA A 96 -23.67 10.86 5.96
CA ALA A 96 -23.28 9.51 5.55
C ALA A 96 -21.82 9.47 5.04
N MET A 97 -21.39 10.46 4.26
CA MET A 97 -20.01 10.57 3.78
C MET A 97 -19.03 10.82 4.94
N HIS A 98 -19.34 11.73 5.86
CA HIS A 98 -18.40 12.13 6.92
C HIS A 98 -18.34 11.17 8.10
N THR A 99 -19.47 10.64 8.53
CA THR A 99 -19.57 9.80 9.74
C THR A 99 -19.36 8.33 9.41
N TYR A 100 -19.85 7.89 8.26
CA TYR A 100 -19.80 6.49 7.84
C TYR A 100 -18.84 6.23 6.68
N ASN A 101 -18.11 7.25 6.21
CA ASN A 101 -17.13 7.11 5.13
C ASN A 101 -17.74 6.50 3.85
N VAL A 102 -18.99 6.87 3.53
CA VAL A 102 -19.67 6.41 2.30
C VAL A 102 -18.98 7.01 1.07
N ASP A 103 -18.61 6.15 0.12
CA ASP A 103 -18.06 6.55 -1.16
C ASP A 103 -19.18 6.73 -2.20
N ILE A 104 -19.32 7.96 -2.68
CA ILE A 104 -20.19 8.30 -3.80
C ILE A 104 -19.41 8.80 -5.02
N ALA A 105 -18.10 9.04 -4.89
CA ALA A 105 -17.28 9.58 -5.96
C ALA A 105 -17.10 8.58 -7.09
N SER A 106 -17.03 7.28 -6.76
CA SER A 106 -16.95 6.20 -7.74
C SER A 106 -18.18 6.08 -8.66
N VAL A 107 -19.31 6.67 -8.28
CA VAL A 107 -20.58 6.61 -9.04
C VAL A 107 -20.72 7.77 -10.01
N LEU A 108 -20.10 8.90 -9.71
CA LEU A 108 -20.35 10.15 -10.42
C LEU A 108 -19.46 10.28 -11.66
N PRO A 109 -19.99 10.78 -12.78
CA PRO A 109 -19.22 10.94 -14.02
C PRO A 109 -18.26 12.14 -13.97
N HIS A 110 -18.31 12.93 -12.91
CA HIS A 110 -17.52 14.15 -12.71
C HIS A 110 -17.00 14.24 -11.27
N PRO A 111 -15.94 15.02 -11.02
CA PRO A 111 -15.46 15.26 -9.67
C PRO A 111 -16.54 15.93 -8.82
N ILE A 112 -16.60 15.55 -7.54
CA ILE A 112 -17.51 16.14 -6.57
C ILE A 112 -16.97 17.50 -6.15
N THR A 113 -17.85 18.49 -6.09
CA THR A 113 -17.55 19.78 -5.45
C THR A 113 -18.37 19.92 -4.19
N PHE A 114 -17.87 20.69 -3.23
CA PHE A 114 -18.50 20.83 -1.92
C PHE A 114 -18.84 22.29 -1.61
N THR A 115 -19.92 22.49 -0.86
CA THR A 115 -20.15 23.71 -0.10
C THR A 115 -19.64 23.49 1.32
N GLU A 116 -18.61 24.24 1.71
CA GLU A 116 -18.08 24.23 3.08
C GLU A 116 -19.02 24.95 4.04
N LEU A 117 -19.33 24.31 5.16
CA LEU A 117 -19.99 24.92 6.32
C LEU A 117 -19.06 24.87 7.51
N ARG A 118 -18.80 26.02 8.13
CA ARG A 118 -17.92 26.12 9.30
C ARG A 118 -18.76 26.43 10.54
N SER A 119 -18.64 25.56 11.54
CA SER A 119 -19.03 25.81 12.94
C SER A 119 -17.78 26.24 13.72
N GLU A 120 -17.94 26.65 14.99
CA GLU A 120 -16.80 27.01 15.84
C GLU A 120 -15.76 25.87 15.96
N ASP A 121 -16.22 24.61 16.02
CA ASP A 121 -15.34 23.44 16.25
C ASP A 121 -15.18 22.48 15.06
N LYS A 122 -16.03 22.58 14.02
CA LYS A 122 -16.09 21.58 12.93
C LYS A 122 -16.33 22.22 11.57
N THR A 123 -15.74 21.60 10.53
CA THR A 123 -16.04 21.91 9.13
C THR A 123 -16.80 20.77 8.51
N TRP A 124 -17.95 21.06 7.90
CA TRP A 124 -18.81 20.11 7.22
C TRP A 124 -18.80 20.38 5.71
N LEU A 125 -18.82 19.32 4.90
CA LEU A 125 -18.83 19.42 3.44
C LEU A 125 -20.15 18.91 2.89
N LEU A 126 -20.94 19.81 2.29
CA LEU A 126 -22.16 19.44 1.59
C LEU A 126 -21.84 19.16 0.12
N PRO A 127 -22.15 17.98 -0.42
CA PRO A 127 -21.87 17.67 -1.82
C PRO A 127 -22.82 18.49 -2.72
N ASN A 128 -22.24 19.17 -3.72
CA ASN A 128 -22.99 19.91 -4.72
C ASN A 128 -23.40 18.94 -5.83
N LEU A 129 -24.65 18.48 -5.76
CA LEU A 129 -25.21 17.44 -6.62
C LEU A 129 -26.51 17.91 -7.25
N ASP A 130 -26.76 17.49 -8.48
CA ASP A 130 -28.04 17.71 -9.16
C ASP A 130 -29.01 16.53 -8.96
N GLN A 131 -30.23 16.65 -9.50
CA GLN A 131 -31.24 15.59 -9.37
C GLN A 131 -30.85 14.27 -10.03
N THR A 132 -30.06 14.31 -11.11
CA THR A 132 -29.59 13.11 -11.80
C THR A 132 -28.55 12.38 -10.96
N ASP A 133 -27.65 13.12 -10.32
CA ASP A 133 -26.65 12.59 -9.38
C ASP A 133 -27.33 11.84 -8.22
N TYR A 134 -28.33 12.44 -7.58
CA TYR A 134 -29.06 11.80 -6.47
C TYR A 134 -29.72 10.50 -6.90
N ARG A 135 -30.28 10.44 -8.11
CA ARG A 135 -30.91 9.21 -8.63
C ARG A 135 -29.86 8.11 -8.81
N CYS A 136 -28.70 8.43 -9.39
CA CYS A 136 -27.61 7.49 -9.58
C CYS A 136 -27.05 6.98 -8.23
N ILE A 137 -26.81 7.89 -7.29
CA ILE A 137 -26.34 7.57 -5.94
C ILE A 137 -27.36 6.67 -5.22
N ARG A 138 -28.65 7.00 -5.27
CA ARG A 138 -29.69 6.20 -4.62
C ARG A 138 -29.73 4.77 -5.14
N GLN A 139 -29.65 4.61 -6.46
CA GLN A 139 -29.59 3.30 -7.09
C GLN A 139 -28.33 2.54 -6.67
N TYR A 140 -27.17 3.19 -6.67
CA TYR A 140 -25.91 2.60 -6.24
C TYR A 140 -25.98 2.11 -4.78
N LEU A 141 -26.39 2.97 -3.84
CA LEU A 141 -26.48 2.65 -2.41
C LEU A 141 -27.49 1.54 -2.13
N SER A 142 -28.53 1.38 -2.96
CA SER A 142 -29.49 0.27 -2.83
C SER A 142 -28.96 -1.07 -3.32
N CYS A 143 -27.97 -1.07 -4.21
CA CYS A 143 -27.42 -2.27 -4.83
C CYS A 143 -26.10 -2.72 -4.20
N GLN A 144 -25.33 -1.79 -3.61
CA GLN A 144 -24.02 -2.07 -3.05
C GLN A 144 -24.11 -2.37 -1.56
N ARG A 145 -23.53 -3.51 -1.15
CA ARG A 145 -23.38 -3.87 0.25
C ARG A 145 -22.30 -3.05 0.96
N TYR A 146 -21.24 -2.68 0.23
CA TYR A 146 -20.09 -1.95 0.78
C TYR A 146 -19.78 -0.66 0.00
N PRO A 147 -20.68 0.35 0.02
CA PRO A 147 -20.47 1.63 -0.64
C PRO A 147 -19.56 2.55 0.17
N PHE A 148 -18.39 2.06 0.59
CA PHE A 148 -17.51 2.74 1.54
C PHE A 148 -16.14 3.05 0.93
N THR A 149 -15.53 4.15 1.38
CA THR A 149 -14.13 4.44 1.10
C THR A 149 -13.23 3.41 1.80
N SER A 150 -11.94 3.42 1.49
CA SER A 150 -10.96 2.57 2.19
C SER A 150 -10.98 2.78 3.70
N GLN A 151 -11.19 4.00 4.19
CA GLN A 151 -11.35 4.32 5.62
C GLN A 151 -12.64 3.74 6.21
N GLY A 152 -13.74 3.76 5.46
CA GLY A 152 -15.00 3.16 5.91
C GLY A 152 -14.92 1.65 6.04
N LEU A 153 -14.34 0.99 5.03
CA LEU A 153 -14.06 -0.45 5.08
C LEU A 153 -13.14 -0.80 6.26
N PHE A 154 -12.06 -0.02 6.47
CA PHE A 154 -11.18 -0.19 7.61
C PHE A 154 -11.95 -0.09 8.94
N SER A 155 -12.79 0.93 9.09
CA SER A 155 -13.57 1.16 10.33
C SER A 155 -14.51 0.01 10.64
N ILE A 156 -15.16 -0.56 9.62
CA ILE A 156 -16.03 -1.73 9.76
C ILE A 156 -15.22 -2.95 10.22
N LEU A 157 -14.06 -3.20 9.59
CA LEU A 157 -13.18 -4.31 9.95
C LEU A 157 -12.56 -4.14 11.33
N ALA A 158 -12.18 -2.93 11.73
CA ALA A 158 -11.61 -2.65 13.04
C ALA A 158 -12.61 -2.95 14.17
N ARG A 159 -13.90 -2.66 13.96
CA ARG A 159 -14.96 -2.99 14.93
C ARG A 159 -15.21 -4.49 15.06
N SER A 160 -14.90 -5.27 14.02
CA SER A 160 -15.17 -6.70 13.98
C SER A 160 -13.98 -7.56 14.42
N ILE A 161 -12.77 -6.99 14.41
CA ILE A 161 -11.53 -7.71 14.76
C ILE A 161 -11.51 -8.19 16.21
N ASP A 162 -12.09 -7.43 17.14
CA ASP A 162 -12.17 -7.77 18.57
C ASP A 162 -13.15 -8.93 18.84
N CYS A 163 -14.09 -9.15 17.93
CA CYS A 163 -15.12 -10.19 18.04
C CYS A 163 -14.73 -11.52 17.39
N GLU A 164 -13.51 -11.63 16.84
CA GLU A 164 -13.00 -12.77 16.05
C GLU A 164 -13.87 -13.17 14.83
N GLN A 165 -14.89 -12.38 14.50
CA GLN A 165 -15.76 -12.55 13.34
C GLN A 165 -15.41 -11.49 12.31
N VAL A 166 -14.70 -11.89 11.25
CA VAL A 166 -14.36 -10.98 10.15
C VAL A 166 -15.30 -11.25 8.99
N ASP A 167 -15.98 -10.20 8.50
CA ASP A 167 -16.77 -10.29 7.27
C ASP A 167 -15.82 -10.44 6.07
N GLU A 168 -15.83 -11.62 5.45
CA GLU A 168 -14.90 -11.97 4.36
C GLU A 168 -15.09 -11.10 3.12
N GLU A 169 -16.32 -10.68 2.81
CA GLU A 169 -16.58 -9.80 1.66
C GLU A 169 -16.04 -8.40 1.94
N CYS A 170 -16.28 -7.86 3.15
CA CYS A 170 -15.72 -6.57 3.55
C CYS A 170 -14.18 -6.59 3.50
N LEU A 171 -13.57 -7.66 4.01
CA LEU A 171 -12.14 -7.87 3.95
C LEU A 171 -11.63 -7.92 2.50
N TYR A 172 -12.33 -8.63 1.63
CA TYR A 172 -12.01 -8.71 0.21
C TYR A 172 -12.01 -7.32 -0.45
N HIS A 173 -13.06 -6.53 -0.23
CA HIS A 173 -13.14 -5.16 -0.76
C HIS A 173 -12.03 -4.26 -0.20
N PHE A 174 -11.72 -4.36 1.09
CA PHE A 174 -10.61 -3.62 1.68
C PHE A 174 -9.28 -3.98 1.04
N CYS A 175 -9.05 -5.27 0.77
CA CYS A 175 -7.81 -5.73 0.14
C CYS A 175 -7.62 -5.24 -1.31
N LEU A 176 -8.68 -4.72 -1.95
CA LEU A 176 -8.65 -4.15 -3.30
C LEU A 176 -8.48 -2.62 -3.31
N THR A 177 -8.44 -1.97 -2.13
CA THR A 177 -8.21 -0.53 -2.03
C THR A 177 -6.81 -0.16 -2.48
N GLU A 178 -6.64 1.07 -2.99
CA GLU A 178 -5.33 1.56 -3.45
C GLU A 178 -4.27 1.53 -2.35
N GLU A 179 -4.66 1.89 -1.12
CA GLU A 179 -3.77 1.86 0.04
C GLU A 179 -3.24 0.46 0.33
N PHE A 180 -4.14 -0.52 0.32
CA PHE A 180 -3.75 -1.90 0.65
C PHE A 180 -2.95 -2.53 -0.49
N LEU A 181 -3.33 -2.29 -1.74
CA LEU A 181 -2.56 -2.74 -2.90
C LEU A 181 -1.17 -2.12 -2.95
N TYR A 182 -1.02 -0.85 -2.55
CA TYR A 182 0.28 -0.21 -2.40
C TYR A 182 1.14 -0.95 -1.36
N LEU A 183 0.60 -1.23 -0.17
CA LEU A 183 1.30 -1.99 0.87
C LEU A 183 1.76 -3.36 0.36
N ARG A 184 0.89 -4.10 -0.34
CA ARG A 184 1.23 -5.40 -0.92
C ARG A 184 2.36 -5.28 -1.96
N THR A 185 2.31 -4.22 -2.77
CA THR A 185 3.33 -3.98 -3.79
C THR A 185 4.70 -3.67 -3.15
N LEU A 186 4.73 -2.93 -2.03
CA LEU A 186 5.94 -2.70 -1.23
C LEU A 186 6.54 -4.00 -0.68
N LEU A 187 5.68 -4.97 -0.32
CA LEU A 187 6.06 -6.22 0.33
C LEU A 187 6.17 -7.40 -0.64
N CYS A 188 6.06 -7.16 -1.95
CA CYS A 188 6.00 -8.18 -2.98
C CYS A 188 7.12 -9.23 -2.81
N GLY A 189 6.74 -10.51 -2.80
CA GLY A 189 7.63 -11.64 -2.60
C GLY A 189 7.85 -12.07 -1.14
N ALA A 190 7.76 -11.17 -0.16
CA ALA A 190 7.80 -11.54 1.26
C ALA A 190 6.43 -11.91 1.81
N GLU A 191 5.38 -11.23 1.33
CA GLU A 191 4.02 -11.57 1.72
C GLU A 191 3.73 -13.05 1.43
N GLU A 192 4.07 -13.59 0.27
CA GLU A 192 3.78 -14.98 -0.10
C GLU A 192 4.57 -16.03 0.72
N GLN A 193 5.69 -15.63 1.31
CA GLN A 193 6.56 -16.55 2.05
C GLN A 193 6.21 -16.62 3.54
N VAL A 194 5.71 -15.52 4.10
CA VAL A 194 5.57 -15.33 5.56
C VAL A 194 4.15 -15.00 5.98
N ALA A 195 3.32 -14.49 5.06
CA ALA A 195 1.99 -14.01 5.35
C ALA A 195 0.93 -14.57 4.38
N THR A 196 -0.31 -14.50 4.80
CA THR A 196 -1.46 -14.45 3.90
C THR A 196 -1.95 -13.02 3.77
N VAL A 197 -2.70 -12.73 2.70
CA VAL A 197 -3.39 -11.44 2.52
C VAL A 197 -4.23 -11.10 3.76
N ALA A 198 -4.92 -12.08 4.35
CA ALA A 198 -5.71 -11.90 5.55
C ALA A 198 -4.85 -11.55 6.78
N THR A 199 -3.70 -12.19 6.97
CA THR A 199 -2.80 -11.84 8.10
C THR A 199 -2.16 -10.46 7.94
N LEU A 200 -1.86 -10.03 6.71
CA LEU A 200 -1.41 -8.66 6.44
C LEU A 200 -2.50 -7.64 6.76
N ALA A 201 -3.73 -7.91 6.32
CA ALA A 201 -4.86 -7.06 6.66
C ALA A 201 -5.05 -6.96 8.17
N ARG A 202 -4.96 -8.08 8.91
CA ARG A 202 -5.03 -8.08 10.37
C ARG A 202 -3.93 -7.24 11.03
N MET A 203 -2.68 -7.37 10.58
CA MET A 203 -1.55 -6.55 11.07
C MET A 203 -1.86 -5.06 10.92
N VAL A 204 -2.36 -4.66 9.75
CA VAL A 204 -2.72 -3.28 9.46
C VAL A 204 -3.89 -2.78 10.31
N ILE A 205 -4.97 -3.56 10.39
CA ILE A 205 -6.21 -3.16 11.05
C ILE A 205 -6.01 -3.02 12.57
N ARG A 206 -5.23 -3.93 13.17
CA ARG A 206 -4.98 -3.96 14.62
C ARG A 206 -4.26 -2.71 15.14
N HIS A 207 -3.44 -2.08 14.31
CA HIS A 207 -2.60 -0.93 14.67
C HIS A 207 -3.21 0.43 14.37
N GLY A 208 -4.47 0.43 13.98
CA GLY A 208 -5.27 1.63 13.88
C GLY A 208 -5.12 2.36 12.55
N GLU A 209 -6.17 3.11 12.24
CA GLU A 209 -6.37 3.77 10.96
C GLU A 209 -5.24 4.76 10.64
N HIS A 210 -4.89 5.60 11.61
CA HIS A 210 -3.92 6.68 11.40
C HIS A 210 -2.55 6.18 10.93
N VAL A 211 -2.06 5.06 11.49
CA VAL A 211 -0.76 4.49 11.12
C VAL A 211 -0.79 4.03 9.67
N PHE A 212 -1.80 3.24 9.30
CA PHE A 212 -1.91 2.69 7.95
C PHE A 212 -2.05 3.77 6.88
N PHE A 213 -3.00 4.69 7.05
CA PHE A 213 -3.29 5.71 6.03
C PHE A 213 -2.20 6.79 5.93
N SER A 214 -1.47 7.07 7.02
CA SER A 214 -0.30 7.97 6.96
C SER A 214 0.89 7.36 6.23
N LEU A 215 1.09 6.04 6.35
CA LEU A 215 2.15 5.31 5.65
C LEU A 215 1.82 5.09 4.16
N CYS A 216 0.54 4.94 3.84
CA CYS A 216 0.06 4.66 2.49
C CYS A 216 -0.57 5.89 1.84
N ASP A 217 -0.19 7.10 2.21
CA ASP A 217 -0.79 8.34 1.71
C ASP A 217 -0.58 8.55 0.18
N GLN A 218 -1.34 9.48 -0.41
CA GLN A 218 -1.29 9.74 -1.85
C GLN A 218 0.12 10.11 -2.34
N GLN A 219 0.90 10.80 -1.51
CA GLN A 219 2.27 11.16 -1.84
C GLN A 219 3.16 9.91 -1.93
N SER A 220 3.03 8.98 -0.98
CA SER A 220 3.78 7.73 -0.97
C SER A 220 3.39 6.85 -2.16
N ARG A 221 2.09 6.73 -2.45
CA ARG A 221 1.57 5.94 -3.59
C ARG A 221 1.96 6.49 -4.96
N SER A 222 2.15 7.79 -5.09
CA SER A 222 2.54 8.43 -6.36
C SER A 222 4.05 8.43 -6.62
N SER A 223 4.85 8.02 -5.64
CA SER A 223 6.31 7.98 -5.73
C SER A 223 6.85 6.60 -6.13
N PHE A 224 8.12 6.54 -6.54
CA PHE A 224 8.75 5.27 -6.93
C PHE A 224 8.98 4.36 -5.71
N ILE A 225 8.55 3.10 -5.84
CA ILE A 225 8.69 2.08 -4.81
C ILE A 225 10.17 1.81 -4.51
N SER A 226 10.56 1.96 -3.25
CA SER A 226 11.96 1.80 -2.82
C SER A 226 12.08 0.99 -1.54
N ASP A 227 13.27 0.42 -1.32
CA ASP A 227 13.61 -0.29 -0.07
C ASP A 227 13.44 0.62 1.16
N GLN A 228 13.72 1.92 1.02
CA GLN A 228 13.54 2.89 2.10
C GLN A 228 12.07 3.02 2.52
N GLN A 229 11.13 2.99 1.57
CA GLN A 229 9.71 3.02 1.88
C GLN A 229 9.26 1.75 2.56
N ARG A 230 9.68 0.58 2.06
CA ARG A 230 9.40 -0.71 2.68
C ARG A 230 9.91 -0.75 4.12
N ARG A 231 11.17 -0.38 4.35
CA ARG A 231 11.79 -0.33 5.68
C ARG A 231 11.07 0.65 6.58
N LYS A 232 10.71 1.85 6.10
CA LYS A 232 9.92 2.82 6.88
C LYS A 232 8.61 2.20 7.37
N VAL A 233 7.85 1.56 6.48
CA VAL A 233 6.59 0.90 6.83
C VAL A 233 6.83 -0.20 7.87
N LEU A 234 7.74 -1.12 7.60
CA LEU A 234 7.99 -2.26 8.49
C LEU A 234 8.54 -1.83 9.86
N CYS A 235 9.49 -0.90 9.90
CA CYS A 235 10.01 -0.35 11.16
C CYS A 235 8.92 0.33 11.98
N THR A 236 7.98 1.05 11.34
CA THR A 236 6.86 1.67 12.05
C THR A 236 5.99 0.61 12.75
N TYR A 237 5.68 -0.51 12.09
CA TYR A 237 4.94 -1.61 12.72
C TYR A 237 5.76 -2.39 13.77
N ILE A 238 7.07 -2.51 13.59
CA ILE A 238 7.98 -3.11 14.58
C ILE A 238 8.01 -2.28 15.87
N GLU A 239 8.06 -0.95 15.77
CA GLU A 239 7.99 -0.04 16.92
C GLU A 239 6.68 -0.18 17.69
N LEU A 240 5.59 -0.57 17.01
CA LEU A 240 4.30 -0.89 17.61
C LEU A 240 4.21 -2.34 18.14
N GLY A 241 5.29 -3.11 18.04
CA GLY A 241 5.37 -4.48 18.55
C GLY A 241 4.70 -5.53 17.65
N GLU A 242 4.66 -5.35 16.34
CA GLU A 242 4.13 -6.36 15.41
C GLU A 242 5.17 -7.40 14.98
N PRO A 243 4.99 -8.69 15.35
CA PRO A 243 5.94 -9.73 15.01
C PRO A 243 5.92 -10.06 13.50
N LEU A 244 4.78 -9.90 12.83
CA LEU A 244 4.69 -10.12 11.39
C LEU A 244 5.55 -9.13 10.61
N ALA A 245 5.58 -7.87 11.03
CA ALA A 245 6.43 -6.86 10.40
C ALA A 245 7.93 -7.18 10.56
N ALA A 246 8.32 -7.71 11.73
CA ALA A 246 9.70 -8.16 11.96
C ALA A 246 10.08 -9.31 11.02
N LEU A 247 9.20 -10.31 10.85
CA LEU A 247 9.45 -11.40 9.91
C LEU A 247 9.52 -10.92 8.45
N LEU A 248 8.61 -10.04 8.04
CA LEU A 248 8.60 -9.47 6.69
C LEU A 248 9.87 -8.68 6.40
N LEU A 249 10.45 -8.02 7.42
CA LEU A 249 11.71 -7.31 7.28
C LEU A 249 12.88 -8.27 7.07
N LEU A 250 12.90 -9.41 7.76
CA LEU A 250 13.95 -10.42 7.59
C LEU A 250 13.98 -11.03 6.19
N VAL A 251 12.84 -11.12 5.49
CA VAL A 251 12.82 -11.69 4.12
C VAL A 251 13.61 -10.83 3.13
N HIS A 252 13.53 -9.50 3.27
CA HIS A 252 14.10 -8.56 2.30
C HIS A 252 15.40 -7.92 2.76
N ASP A 253 15.57 -7.69 4.06
CA ASP A 253 16.51 -6.72 4.61
C ASP A 253 17.29 -7.27 5.82
N GLU A 254 17.49 -8.59 5.91
CA GLU A 254 18.22 -9.25 7.01
C GLU A 254 19.58 -8.61 7.30
N ASP A 255 20.43 -8.48 6.27
CA ASP A 255 21.76 -7.88 6.41
C ASP A 255 21.66 -6.43 6.88
N TRP A 256 20.68 -5.67 6.36
CA TRP A 256 20.48 -4.28 6.76
C TRP A 256 20.14 -4.18 8.25
N VAL A 257 19.31 -5.08 8.80
CA VAL A 257 18.99 -5.13 10.23
C VAL A 257 20.26 -5.32 11.08
N ILE A 258 21.15 -6.24 10.70
CA ILE A 258 22.37 -6.53 11.48
C ILE A 258 23.31 -5.30 11.52
N HIS A 259 23.39 -4.54 10.43
CA HIS A 259 24.35 -3.44 10.31
C HIS A 259 23.82 -2.10 10.82
N GLU A 260 22.53 -1.81 10.63
CA GLU A 260 21.99 -0.47 10.80
C GLU A 260 21.19 -0.28 12.10
N PHE A 261 20.71 -1.37 12.73
CA PHE A 261 20.00 -1.26 14.00
C PHE A 261 20.98 -0.89 15.12
N SER A 262 20.58 -0.03 16.06
CA SER A 262 21.32 0.15 17.31
C SER A 262 21.29 -1.12 18.17
N ASP A 263 22.19 -1.24 19.15
CA ASP A 263 22.24 -2.43 20.02
C ASP A 263 20.91 -2.64 20.75
N ASP A 264 20.31 -1.56 21.28
CA ASP A 264 19.01 -1.60 21.96
C ASP A 264 17.86 -1.97 21.01
N ALA A 265 17.86 -1.42 19.79
CA ALA A 265 16.85 -1.73 18.79
C ALA A 265 16.95 -3.19 18.34
N LEU A 266 18.17 -3.70 18.19
CA LEU A 266 18.42 -5.09 17.81
C LEU A 266 17.99 -6.07 18.90
N GLN A 267 18.22 -5.75 20.18
CA GLN A 267 17.71 -6.56 21.30
C GLN A 267 16.18 -6.57 21.33
N SER A 268 15.55 -5.40 21.19
CA SER A 268 14.10 -5.28 21.12
C SER A 268 13.53 -6.06 19.94
N PHE A 269 14.17 -5.97 18.77
CA PHE A 269 13.78 -6.69 17.56
C PHE A 269 13.87 -8.21 17.75
N VAL A 270 14.96 -8.73 18.32
CA VAL A 270 15.12 -10.17 18.59
C VAL A 270 14.05 -10.67 19.57
N SER A 271 13.72 -9.87 20.59
CA SER A 271 12.68 -10.23 21.56
C SER A 271 11.27 -10.31 20.95
N LEU A 272 11.05 -9.60 19.83
CA LEU A 272 9.79 -9.56 19.11
C LEU A 272 9.61 -10.74 18.15
N LEU A 273 10.70 -11.40 17.75
CA LEU A 273 10.65 -12.49 16.77
C LEU A 273 9.92 -13.72 17.33
N PRO A 274 8.96 -14.29 16.57
CA PRO A 274 8.22 -15.45 17.03
C PRO A 274 9.11 -16.71 17.05
N SER A 275 9.07 -17.44 18.16
CA SER A 275 9.77 -18.72 18.32
C SER A 275 9.16 -19.78 17.40
N GLY A 276 9.98 -20.46 16.60
CA GLY A 276 9.57 -21.53 15.67
C GLY A 276 9.41 -21.11 14.20
N SER A 277 9.69 -19.85 13.86
CA SER A 277 9.87 -19.43 12.47
C SER A 277 11.28 -19.74 11.99
N SER A 278 11.40 -20.35 10.81
CA SER A 278 12.71 -20.62 10.18
C SER A 278 13.50 -19.33 9.92
N TYR A 279 12.81 -18.22 9.62
CA TYR A 279 13.46 -16.91 9.44
C TYR A 279 14.07 -16.41 10.74
N SER A 280 13.36 -16.56 11.86
CA SER A 280 13.84 -16.16 13.19
C SER A 280 15.06 -16.98 13.61
N GLU A 281 15.00 -18.31 13.44
CA GLU A 281 16.13 -19.20 13.79
C GLU A 281 17.37 -18.93 12.92
N ASN A 282 17.18 -18.77 11.61
CA ASN A 282 18.29 -18.45 10.70
C ASN A 282 18.93 -17.10 11.06
N PHE A 283 18.11 -16.07 11.28
CA PHE A 283 18.61 -14.75 11.66
C PHE A 283 19.38 -14.77 12.97
N VAL A 284 18.84 -15.40 14.02
CA VAL A 284 19.51 -15.49 15.32
C VAL A 284 20.85 -16.23 15.20
N SER A 285 20.91 -17.32 14.43
CA SER A 285 22.17 -18.05 14.22
C SER A 285 23.25 -17.19 13.53
N ARG A 286 22.86 -16.39 12.54
CA ARG A 286 23.76 -15.44 11.86
C ARG A 286 24.16 -14.27 12.74
N LEU A 287 23.23 -13.75 13.53
CA LEU A 287 23.50 -12.67 14.48
C LEU A 287 24.52 -13.11 15.53
N LEU A 288 24.40 -14.32 16.07
CA LEU A 288 25.37 -14.90 17.00
C LEU A 288 26.76 -15.12 16.36
N ALA A 289 26.80 -15.46 15.06
CA ALA A 289 28.05 -15.57 14.30
C ALA A 289 28.66 -14.21 13.91
N SER A 290 27.88 -13.12 13.99
CA SER A 290 28.34 -11.77 13.66
C SER A 290 29.21 -11.17 14.77
N PRO A 291 29.95 -10.08 14.51
CA PRO A 291 30.68 -9.34 15.55
C PRO A 291 29.78 -8.85 16.70
N ARG A 292 28.47 -8.73 16.46
CA ARG A 292 27.47 -8.28 17.43
C ARG A 292 26.85 -9.41 18.24
N GLY A 293 27.24 -10.66 18.01
CA GLY A 293 26.72 -11.82 18.76
C GLY A 293 26.97 -11.73 20.28
N HIS A 294 28.04 -11.04 20.68
CA HIS A 294 28.37 -10.83 22.10
C HIS A 294 27.29 -10.06 22.89
N LEU A 295 26.43 -9.29 22.20
CA LEU A 295 25.32 -8.55 22.80
C LEU A 295 24.20 -9.48 23.30
N PHE A 296 24.19 -10.73 22.84
CA PHE A 296 23.16 -11.71 23.15
C PHE A 296 23.78 -12.82 23.99
N HIS A 297 23.49 -12.80 25.29
CA HIS A 297 23.89 -13.89 26.18
C HIS A 297 22.87 -15.02 26.07
N TYR A 298 22.96 -15.81 25.00
CA TYR A 298 22.39 -17.15 25.01
C TYR A 298 23.21 -17.96 26.04
N PRO A 299 22.58 -18.63 27.03
CA PRO A 299 23.32 -19.47 27.95
C PRO A 299 24.16 -20.47 27.14
N LYS A 300 25.48 -20.34 27.28
CA LYS A 300 26.52 -21.09 26.56
C LYS A 300 26.50 -22.60 26.78
N GLU A 301 25.60 -23.12 27.61
CA GLU A 301 25.51 -24.55 27.90
C GLU A 301 25.05 -25.41 26.70
N VAL A 302 24.61 -24.80 25.61
CA VAL A 302 24.24 -25.51 24.36
C VAL A 302 25.33 -25.39 23.26
N ILE A 303 26.26 -24.44 23.36
CA ILE A 303 27.19 -24.13 22.25
C ILE A 303 28.57 -24.80 22.44
N ASP A 304 28.95 -25.18 23.66
CA ASP A 304 30.26 -25.79 23.94
C ASP A 304 30.30 -27.33 23.77
N GLN A 305 29.28 -27.96 23.16
CA GLN A 305 29.32 -29.39 22.78
C GLN A 305 29.50 -29.67 21.27
N GLU A 306 29.46 -28.66 20.40
CA GLU A 306 29.56 -28.89 18.94
C GLU A 306 30.97 -28.80 18.36
N ASP A 307 32.03 -28.73 19.18
CA ASP A 307 33.41 -28.75 18.69
C ASP A 307 34.05 -30.16 18.69
N LYS A 308 33.23 -31.22 18.72
CA LYS A 308 33.76 -32.60 18.70
C LYS A 308 32.95 -33.67 18.00
N GLN A 309 32.11 -33.32 17.03
CA GLN A 309 31.60 -34.30 16.06
C GLN A 309 31.45 -33.67 14.66
N MET A 310 32.49 -33.78 13.83
CA MET A 310 32.29 -33.95 12.39
C MET A 310 31.55 -35.27 12.18
N GLU A 311 30.23 -35.29 12.38
CA GLU A 311 29.39 -36.39 11.92
C GLU A 311 29.03 -36.15 10.45
N GLU A 312 29.54 -37.04 9.59
CA GLU A 312 29.06 -37.21 8.21
C GLU A 312 27.53 -37.31 8.23
N ARG A 313 26.83 -36.27 7.75
CA ARG A 313 25.36 -36.29 7.61
C ARG A 313 25.00 -37.19 6.42
N GLU A 314 24.70 -38.46 6.66
CA GLU A 314 24.20 -39.37 5.63
C GLU A 314 22.67 -39.30 5.52
N TYR A 315 22.14 -39.17 4.30
CA TYR A 315 20.71 -39.21 3.98
C TYR A 315 20.34 -40.47 3.20
N VAL A 316 19.29 -41.17 3.60
CA VAL A 316 18.77 -42.32 2.84
C VAL A 316 17.75 -41.83 1.81
N ILE A 317 18.06 -42.03 0.54
CA ILE A 317 17.22 -41.63 -0.60
C ILE A 317 15.87 -42.35 -0.51
N GLN A 318 14.78 -41.61 -0.63
CA GLN A 318 13.42 -42.14 -0.67
C GLN A 318 12.90 -42.24 -2.10
N GLU A 319 11.84 -43.04 -2.30
CA GLU A 319 11.15 -43.06 -3.60
C GLU A 319 10.57 -41.68 -3.92
N GLY A 320 10.88 -41.16 -5.10
CA GLY A 320 10.47 -39.81 -5.54
C GLY A 320 11.46 -38.69 -5.22
N ASP A 321 12.56 -38.97 -4.51
CA ASP A 321 13.61 -37.97 -4.28
C ASP A 321 14.36 -37.60 -5.56
N SER A 322 14.78 -36.34 -5.62
CA SER A 322 15.71 -35.83 -6.63
C SER A 322 16.84 -35.05 -5.95
N LEU A 323 18.01 -34.94 -6.61
CA LEU A 323 19.13 -34.16 -6.07
C LEU A 323 18.74 -32.72 -5.77
N TRP A 324 17.85 -32.14 -6.57
CA TRP A 324 17.34 -30.79 -6.35
C TRP A 324 16.48 -30.69 -5.08
N LEU A 325 15.56 -31.64 -4.87
CA LEU A 325 14.73 -31.69 -3.66
C LEU A 325 15.58 -31.87 -2.41
N ILE A 326 16.58 -32.75 -2.48
CA ILE A 326 17.52 -33.00 -1.37
C ILE A 326 18.40 -31.76 -1.13
N ALA A 327 19.01 -31.20 -2.18
CA ALA A 327 19.81 -29.98 -2.10
C ALA A 327 19.05 -28.83 -1.44
N ARG A 328 17.80 -28.61 -1.89
CA ARG A 328 16.90 -27.59 -1.34
C ARG A 328 16.50 -27.88 0.11
N ARG A 329 16.19 -29.14 0.44
CA ARG A 329 15.82 -29.56 1.80
C ARG A 329 16.96 -29.36 2.79
N PHE A 330 18.21 -29.60 2.37
CA PHE A 330 19.38 -29.56 3.23
C PHE A 330 20.22 -28.28 3.09
N GLY A 331 19.80 -27.32 2.25
CA GLY A 331 20.48 -26.04 2.08
C GLY A 331 21.90 -26.17 1.51
N VAL A 332 22.13 -27.15 0.62
CA VAL A 332 23.41 -27.39 -0.06
C VAL A 332 23.22 -27.31 -1.56
N THR A 333 24.30 -27.15 -2.33
CA THR A 333 24.21 -27.15 -3.79
C THR A 333 24.22 -28.57 -4.35
N ILE A 334 23.61 -28.76 -5.53
CA ILE A 334 23.61 -30.06 -6.23
C ILE A 334 25.05 -30.46 -6.54
N GLU A 335 25.88 -29.50 -6.96
CA GLU A 335 27.28 -29.71 -7.28
C GLU A 335 28.09 -30.18 -6.06
N ALA A 336 27.79 -29.64 -4.87
CA ALA A 336 28.45 -30.07 -3.64
C ALA A 336 28.04 -31.50 -3.26
N ILE A 337 26.75 -31.86 -3.34
CA ILE A 337 26.29 -33.23 -3.10
C ILE A 337 26.95 -34.21 -4.09
N MET A 338 27.00 -33.85 -5.37
CA MET A 338 27.59 -34.71 -6.40
C MET A 338 29.08 -34.90 -6.19
N ARG A 339 29.81 -33.84 -5.81
CA ARG A 339 31.24 -33.91 -5.51
C ARG A 339 31.52 -34.81 -4.31
N GLU A 340 30.73 -34.66 -3.25
CA GLU A 340 30.87 -35.44 -2.00
C GLU A 340 30.58 -36.94 -2.19
N ASN A 341 29.69 -37.28 -3.13
CA ASN A 341 29.31 -38.66 -3.42
C ASN A 341 29.96 -39.23 -4.69
N HIS A 342 30.93 -38.52 -5.27
CA HIS A 342 31.61 -38.91 -6.52
C HIS A 342 30.64 -39.28 -7.67
N MET A 343 29.53 -38.57 -7.78
CA MET A 343 28.50 -38.83 -8.79
C MET A 343 28.72 -37.98 -10.04
N ASN A 344 28.64 -38.62 -11.21
CA ASN A 344 28.69 -37.94 -12.52
C ASN A 344 27.30 -37.86 -13.19
N HIS A 345 26.24 -38.20 -12.47
CA HIS A 345 24.87 -38.23 -12.97
C HIS A 345 23.86 -37.83 -11.88
N HIS A 346 22.66 -37.40 -12.28
CA HIS A 346 21.63 -36.96 -11.33
C HIS A 346 20.67 -38.07 -10.87
N ARG A 347 20.89 -39.32 -11.29
CA ARG A 347 20.01 -40.44 -10.96
C ARG A 347 20.24 -40.89 -9.52
N LEU A 348 19.15 -40.93 -8.75
CA LEU A 348 19.13 -41.44 -7.37
C LEU A 348 18.46 -42.82 -7.32
N LEU A 349 18.95 -43.68 -6.43
CA LEU A 349 18.39 -45.01 -6.18
C LEU A 349 17.76 -45.01 -4.78
N PRO A 350 16.44 -45.20 -4.66
CA PRO A 350 15.78 -45.33 -3.36
C PRO A 350 16.44 -46.40 -2.47
N GLY A 351 16.57 -46.09 -1.18
CA GLY A 351 17.23 -46.93 -0.18
C GLY A 351 18.76 -46.79 -0.11
N LYS A 352 19.41 -46.04 -1.01
CA LYS A 352 20.85 -45.77 -0.94
C LYS A 352 21.16 -44.57 -0.05
N ARG A 353 22.33 -44.61 0.59
CA ARG A 353 22.85 -43.51 1.41
C ARG A 353 23.58 -42.49 0.55
N LEU A 354 23.36 -41.22 0.86
CA LEU A 354 23.91 -40.06 0.20
C LEU A 354 24.58 -39.18 1.25
N LYS A 355 25.88 -38.96 1.12
CA LYS A 355 26.65 -38.07 1.99
C LYS A 355 26.28 -36.62 1.71
N LEU A 356 25.89 -35.88 2.74
CA LEU A 356 25.57 -34.47 2.61
C LEU A 356 26.79 -33.63 2.99
N PRO A 357 27.24 -32.71 2.12
CA PRO A 357 28.32 -31.79 2.44
C PRO A 357 27.86 -30.82 3.56
N PRO A 358 28.81 -30.19 4.27
CA PRO A 358 28.47 -29.11 5.19
C PRO A 358 27.73 -27.99 4.44
N LYS A 359 26.78 -27.35 5.13
CA LYS A 359 25.94 -26.29 4.57
C LYS A 359 26.83 -25.20 3.95
N SER A 360 26.81 -25.08 2.63
CA SER A 360 27.70 -24.19 1.87
C SER A 360 26.95 -22.97 1.37
N TRP A 361 26.74 -21.97 2.23
CA TRP A 361 26.25 -20.66 1.82
C TRP A 361 27.33 -19.63 2.09
#